data_AF-X1B7R9-F1
#
_entry.id   AF-X1B7R9-F1
#
_cell.length_a   1.000
_cell.length_b   1.000
_cell.length_c   1.000
_cell.angle_alpha   90.00
_cell.angle_beta   90.00
_cell.angle_gamma   90.00
#
_symmetry.space_group_name_H-M   'P 1'
#
loop_
_entity.id
_entity.type
_entity.pdbx_description
1 polymer ?
#
loop_
_entity_poly.entity_id
_entity_poly.type
_entity_poly.pdbx_seq_one_letter_code
_entity_poly.pdbx_strand_id
1 'polypeptide(L)' 'MKTQYKEQEVDKVTFVRTTSAFDCGGRCPLKFHVKNGKIIRVEGDDLVDEENQLRTCVKCRALRKYIYHP' A
#
# COMPACT_ATOMS: atom_id res chain seq x y z
N MET A 1 -20.23 11.03 -23.30
CA MET A 1 -18.76 11.00 -23.17
C MET A 1 -18.41 9.67 -22.53
N LYS A 2 -17.95 8.70 -23.34
CA LYS A 2 -17.83 7.28 -22.95
C LYS A 2 -16.63 7.09 -22.04
N THR A 3 -16.83 6.91 -20.74
CA THR A 3 -15.75 6.47 -19.85
C THR A 3 -15.75 4.96 -19.81
N GLN A 4 -15.14 4.38 -20.84
CA GLN A 4 -14.79 2.96 -20.91
C GLN A 4 -13.69 2.69 -19.86
N TYR A 5 -14.04 2.54 -18.59
CA TYR A 5 -13.14 1.90 -17.64
C TYR A 5 -13.15 0.41 -17.93
N LYS A 6 -12.01 -0.09 -18.41
CA LYS A 6 -11.77 -1.47 -18.82
C LYS A 6 -12.26 -2.47 -17.77
N GLU A 7 -13.30 -3.23 -18.10
CA GLU A 7 -13.74 -4.45 -17.39
C GLU A 7 -12.66 -5.56 -17.32
N GLN A 8 -11.50 -5.35 -17.94
CA GLN A 8 -10.45 -6.36 -18.09
C GLN A 8 -9.33 -6.30 -17.05
N GLU A 9 -9.36 -5.40 -16.06
CA GLU A 9 -8.30 -5.26 -15.03
C GLU A 9 -8.72 -5.70 -13.62
N VAL A 10 -9.82 -6.46 -13.50
CA VAL A 10 -10.48 -6.84 -12.23
C VAL A 10 -9.75 -7.98 -11.48
N ASP A 11 -8.57 -8.41 -11.93
CA ASP A 11 -7.83 -9.46 -11.22
C ASP A 11 -6.32 -9.20 -11.08
N LYS A 12 -5.84 -8.10 -11.65
CA LYS A 12 -4.43 -7.71 -11.60
C LYS A 12 -4.10 -7.03 -10.28
N VAL A 13 -2.95 -7.38 -9.69
CA VAL A 13 -2.40 -6.66 -8.54
C VAL A 13 -1.55 -5.50 -9.05
N THR A 14 -1.88 -4.30 -8.62
CA THR A 14 -1.13 -3.08 -8.91
C THR A 14 -0.39 -2.62 -7.65
N PHE A 15 0.81 -2.08 -7.83
CA PHE A 15 1.60 -1.53 -6.72
C PHE A 15 1.45 -0.02 -6.62
N VAL A 16 1.18 0.46 -5.41
CA VAL A 16 1.10 1.90 -5.10
C VAL A 16 2.11 2.20 -4.00
N ARG A 17 3.02 3.15 -4.26
CA ARG A 17 3.94 3.65 -3.24
C ARG A 17 3.30 4.79 -2.45
N THR A 18 3.44 4.73 -1.14
CA THR A 18 2.88 5.70 -0.22
C THR A 18 3.69 5.74 1.06
N THR A 19 3.25 6.53 2.05
CA THR A 19 3.87 6.63 3.36
C THR A 19 2.88 6.28 4.47
N SER A 20 3.38 6.07 5.69
CA SER A 20 2.53 5.86 6.87
C SER A 20 1.53 7.02 7.06
N ALA A 21 0.27 6.69 7.34
CA ALA A 21 -0.77 7.64 7.75
C ALA A 21 -0.84 7.83 9.28
N PHE A 22 0.02 7.15 10.05
CA PHE A 22 0.07 7.30 11.50
C PHE A 22 1.00 8.43 11.91
N ASP A 23 0.57 9.23 12.88
CA ASP A 23 1.36 10.33 13.45
C ASP A 23 2.35 9.82 14.51
N CYS A 24 3.28 8.96 14.09
CA CYS A 24 4.37 8.46 14.92
C CYS A 24 5.71 9.14 14.61
N GLY A 25 5.70 10.25 13.87
CA GLY A 25 6.90 10.93 13.35
C GLY A 25 7.63 10.20 12.22
N GLY A 26 7.53 8.86 12.17
CA GLY A 26 8.11 8.01 11.13
C GLY A 26 7.19 7.83 9.92
N ARG A 27 7.26 8.75 8.95
CA ARG A 27 6.60 8.65 7.63
C ARG A 27 7.23 7.54 6.77
N CYS A 28 7.22 6.30 7.27
CA CYS A 28 7.88 5.17 6.64
C CYS A 28 7.35 4.96 5.22
N PRO A 29 8.22 4.68 4.23
CA PRO A 29 7.80 4.27 2.90
C PRO A 29 7.08 2.92 2.96
N LEU A 30 6.00 2.81 2.21
CA LEU A 30 5.14 1.63 2.14
C LEU A 30 4.82 1.30 0.68
N LYS A 31 4.67 0.01 0.41
CA LYS A 31 4.21 -0.52 -0.86
C LYS A 31 2.88 -1.23 -0.68
N PHE A 32 1.83 -0.66 -1.24
CA PHE A 32 0.50 -1.25 -1.23
C PHE A 32 0.31 -2.13 -2.44
N HIS A 33 -0.21 -3.33 -2.18
CA HIS A 33 -0.69 -4.24 -3.20
C HIS A 33 -2.19 -4.00 -3.31
N VAL A 34 -2.63 -3.46 -4.44
CA VAL A 34 -4.02 -3.06 -4.69
C VAL A 34 -4.62 -3.97 -5.75
N LYS A 35 -5.79 -4.53 -5.43
CA LYS A 35 -6.58 -5.37 -6.34
C LYS A 35 -8.04 -4.95 -6.21
N ASN A 36 -8.70 -4.68 -7.32
CA ASN A 36 -10.11 -4.25 -7.35
C ASN A 36 -10.40 -3.04 -6.46
N GLY A 37 -9.50 -2.05 -6.50
CA GLY A 37 -9.58 -0.84 -5.69
C GLY A 37 -9.38 -1.06 -4.18
N LYS A 38 -9.03 -2.28 -3.74
CA LYS A 38 -8.81 -2.62 -2.34
C LYS A 38 -7.35 -2.99 -2.06
N ILE A 39 -6.85 -2.55 -0.90
CA ILE A 39 -5.53 -2.91 -0.40
C ILE A 39 -5.58 -4.34 0.13
N ILE A 40 -4.95 -5.27 -0.58
CA ILE A 40 -4.89 -6.68 -0.18
C ILE A 40 -3.67 -6.99 0.70
N ARG A 41 -2.58 -6.21 0.57
CA ARG A 41 -1.36 -6.37 1.35
C ARG A 41 -0.61 -5.04 1.48
N VAL A 42 0.05 -4.86 2.62
CA VAL A 42 0.96 -3.74 2.90
C VAL A 42 2.35 -4.32 3.14
N GLU A 43 3.29 -3.88 2.31
CA GLU A 43 4.72 -4.14 2.47
C GLU A 43 5.46 -2.88 2.87
N GLY A 44 6.70 -3.10 3.30
CA GLY A 44 7.60 -2.03 3.65
C GLY A 44 8.40 -1.51 2.50
N ASP A 45 9.48 -0.84 2.86
CA ASP A 45 10.45 -0.32 1.91
C ASP A 45 11.03 -1.45 1.06
N ASP A 46 11.15 -1.17 -0.25
CA ASP A 46 11.70 -2.07 -1.25
C ASP A 46 12.82 -1.42 -2.07
N LEU A 47 13.49 -0.40 -1.50
CA LEU A 47 14.69 0.20 -2.08
C LEU A 47 15.77 -0.85 -2.37
N VAL A 48 16.51 -0.67 -3.46
CA VAL A 48 17.57 -1.62 -3.87
C VAL A 48 18.72 -1.65 -2.86
N ASP A 49 18.98 -0.53 -2.20
CA ASP A 49 19.97 -0.41 -1.14
C ASP A 49 19.45 -0.97 0.19
N GLU A 50 19.76 -2.24 0.45
CA GLU A 50 19.29 -2.97 1.62
C GLU A 50 19.78 -2.39 2.95
N GLU A 51 20.95 -1.73 2.97
CA GLU A 51 21.51 -1.14 4.20
C GLU A 51 20.69 0.06 4.68
N ASN A 52 20.07 0.79 3.74
CA ASN A 52 19.25 1.97 4.01
C ASN A 52 17.75 1.69 3.99
N GLN A 53 17.32 0.44 3.80
CA GLN A 53 15.90 0.08 3.82
C GLN A 53 15.27 0.29 5.20
N LEU A 54 14.19 1.06 5.24
CA LEU A 54 13.40 1.20 6.46
C LEU A 54 12.50 -0.01 6.70
N ARG A 55 12.51 -0.52 7.94
CA ARG A 55 11.67 -1.66 8.34
C ARG A 55 10.28 -1.18 8.79
N THR A 56 9.26 -1.77 8.18
CA THR A 56 7.87 -1.43 8.49
C THR A 56 7.36 -2.09 9.75
N CYS A 57 6.88 -1.26 10.67
CA CYS A 57 6.32 -1.68 11.95
C CYS A 57 4.95 -2.37 11.81
N VAL A 58 4.52 -3.03 12.88
CA VAL A 58 3.25 -3.78 12.93
C VAL A 58 2.02 -2.90 12.68
N LYS A 59 2.04 -1.63 13.09
CA LYS A 59 0.94 -0.68 12.87
C LYS A 59 0.71 -0.45 11.38
N CYS A 60 1.78 -0.18 10.63
CA CYS A 60 1.72 0.00 9.18
C CYS A 60 1.26 -1.28 8.46
N ARG A 61 1.73 -2.46 8.89
CA ARG A 61 1.26 -3.74 8.33
C ARG A 61 -0.24 -3.97 8.57
N ALA A 62 -0.76 -3.46 9.68
CA ALA A 62 -2.18 -3.50 10.02
C ALA A 62 -3.00 -2.35 9.42
N LEU A 63 -2.40 -1.41 8.68
CA LEU A 63 -3.06 -0.18 8.20
C LEU A 63 -4.34 -0.46 7.40
N ARG A 64 -4.39 -1.54 6.62
CA ARG A 64 -5.62 -1.93 5.89
C ARG A 64 -6.81 -2.19 6.83
N LYS A 65 -6.56 -2.71 8.05
CA LYS A 65 -7.62 -2.94 9.04
C LYS A 65 -8.15 -1.62 9.60
N TYR A 66 -7.28 -0.62 9.73
CA TYR A 66 -7.65 0.72 10.15
C TYR A 66 -8.46 1.45 9.06
N ILE A 67 -8.01 1.39 7.80
CA ILE A 67 -8.71 2.00 6.64
C ILE A 67 -10.10 1.40 6.42
N TYR A 68 -10.24 0.08 6.59
CA TYR A 68 -11.50 -0.64 6.37
C TYR A 68 -12.23 -0.97 7.67
N HIS A 69 -11.96 -0.24 8.75
CA HIS A 69 -12.78 -0.34 9.96
C HIS A 69 -14.19 0.18 9.64
N PRO A 70 -15.27 -0.54 10.00
CA PRO A 70 -16.65 -0.05 9.86
C PRO A 70 -16.90 1.16 10.75
#